data_AF-A0A498H8D5-F1
#
_entry.id   AF-A0A498H8D5-F1
#
_cell.length_a   1.000
_cell.length_b   1.000
_cell.length_c   1.000
_cell.angle_alpha   90.00
_cell.angle_beta   90.00
_cell.angle_gamma   90.00
#
_symmetry.space_group_name_H-M   'P 1'
#
loop_
_entity.id
_entity.type
_entity.pdbx_description
1 polymer ?
#
loop_
_entity_poly.entity_id
_entity_poly.type
_entity_poly.pdbx_seq_one_letter_code
_entity_poly.pdbx_strand_id
1 'polypeptide(L)'
;MAHFKNKKVFVKLVSTKKQANMDHITGDKIPRSFVFSRRKLPGPLNQLQDDLRKLMLPYTALKLKEKRRNNLRNILVVARPMGVTHFLML
;
A
#
# COMPACT_ATOMS: atom_id res chain seq x y z
N MET A 1 34.77 4.28 -36.98
CA MET A 1 33.68 4.88 -36.16
C MET A 1 32.52 3.88 -36.13
N ALA A 2 32.28 3.21 -35.00
CA ALA A 2 31.21 2.21 -34.87
C ALA A 2 29.92 2.86 -34.35
N HIS A 3 28.84 2.82 -35.13
CA HIS A 3 27.53 3.33 -34.72
C HIS A 3 26.81 2.32 -33.82
N PHE A 4 26.71 2.65 -32.52
CA PHE A 4 25.85 1.95 -31.57
C PHE A 4 24.38 2.32 -31.80
N LYS A 5 23.53 1.35 -32.19
CA LYS A 5 22.08 1.54 -32.31
C LYS A 5 21.41 1.36 -30.94
N ASN A 6 20.85 2.45 -30.40
CA ASN A 6 20.05 2.44 -29.17
C ASN A 6 18.70 1.74 -29.39
N LYS A 7 18.56 0.52 -28.86
CA LYS A 7 17.29 -0.22 -28.82
C LYS A 7 16.46 0.33 -27.66
N LYS A 8 15.44 1.15 -27.95
CA LYS A 8 14.44 1.59 -26.95
C LYS A 8 13.65 0.37 -26.47
N VAL A 9 13.94 -0.09 -25.25
CA VAL A 9 13.15 -1.13 -24.58
C VAL A 9 11.88 -0.49 -24.06
N PHE A 10 10.78 -0.71 -24.77
CA PHE A 10 9.44 -0.30 -24.33
C PHE A 10 8.96 -1.31 -23.29
N VAL A 11 9.10 -0.97 -22.01
CA VAL A 11 8.58 -1.81 -20.92
C VAL A 11 7.06 -1.67 -20.89
N LYS A 12 6.35 -2.73 -21.27
CA LYS A 12 4.88 -2.82 -21.20
C LYS A 12 4.47 -2.70 -19.73
N LEU A 13 3.67 -1.68 -19.40
CA LEU A 13 3.06 -1.51 -18.09
C LEU A 13 2.15 -2.72 -17.83
N VAL A 14 2.56 -3.60 -16.92
CA VAL A 14 1.72 -4.72 -16.45
C VAL A 14 0.54 -4.11 -15.69
N SER A 15 -0.61 -4.05 -16.36
CA SER A 15 -1.90 -3.81 -15.71
C SER A 15 -2.21 -5.03 -14.85
N THR A 16 -1.84 -4.96 -13.57
CA THR A 16 -2.29 -5.94 -12.59
C THR A 16 -3.79 -5.73 -12.38
N LYS A 17 -4.59 -6.73 -12.81
CA LYS A 17 -6.03 -6.80 -12.51
C LYS A 17 -6.22 -6.59 -11.01
N LYS A 18 -6.87 -5.49 -10.63
CA LYS A 18 -7.29 -5.27 -9.24
C LYS A 18 -8.47 -6.18 -8.95
N GLN A 19 -8.28 -7.11 -8.01
CA GLN A 19 -9.38 -7.79 -7.33
C GLN A 19 -10.13 -6.75 -6.49
N ALA A 20 -11.11 -6.08 -7.09
CA ALA A 20 -12.14 -5.38 -6.33
C ALA A 20 -13.06 -6.47 -5.77
N ASN A 21 -12.75 -6.91 -4.54
CA ASN A 21 -13.65 -7.75 -3.77
C ASN A 21 -14.87 -6.87 -3.45
N MET A 22 -15.96 -7.06 -4.19
CA MET A 22 -17.22 -6.36 -3.99
C MET A 22 -18.07 -7.26 -3.10
N ASP A 23 -18.53 -6.75 -1.96
CA ASP A 23 -19.52 -7.47 -1.17
C ASP A 23 -20.82 -7.50 -1.99
N HIS A 24 -21.20 -8.69 -2.46
CA HIS A 24 -22.38 -8.87 -3.33
C HIS A 24 -23.70 -8.46 -2.65
N ILE A 25 -23.69 -8.14 -1.35
CA ILE A 25 -24.87 -7.82 -0.55
C ILE A 25 -25.16 -6.31 -0.51
N THR A 26 -24.13 -5.45 -0.52
CA THR A 26 -24.31 -4.01 -0.28
C THR A 26 -23.93 -3.13 -1.48
N GLY A 27 -23.15 -3.65 -2.44
CA GLY A 27 -22.70 -2.87 -3.60
C GLY A 27 -21.67 -1.76 -3.27
N ASP A 28 -21.48 -1.47 -1.99
CA ASP A 28 -20.48 -0.53 -1.50
C ASP A 28 -19.08 -1.15 -1.47
N LYS A 29 -18.08 -0.35 -1.85
CA LYS A 29 -16.67 -0.76 -1.81
C LYS A 29 -16.27 -1.01 -0.36
N ILE A 30 -15.85 -2.23 -0.06
CA ILE A 30 -15.36 -2.60 1.27
C ILE A 30 -14.27 -1.62 1.73
N PRO A 31 -14.44 -0.97 2.88
CA PRO A 31 -13.46 -0.02 3.38
C PRO A 31 -12.17 -0.78 3.73
N ARG A 32 -11.06 -0.38 3.11
CA ARG A 32 -9.72 -0.92 3.40
C ARG A 32 -8.91 0.14 4.11
N SER A 33 -8.10 -0.28 5.09
CA SER A 33 -7.28 0.64 5.89
C SER A 33 -5.80 0.34 5.79
N PHE A 34 -5.00 1.39 5.91
CA PHE A 34 -3.55 1.28 6.10
C PHE A 34 -3.18 1.81 7.49
N VAL A 35 -2.49 0.97 8.26
CA VAL A 35 -1.88 1.36 9.53
C VAL A 35 -0.38 1.43 9.31
N PHE A 36 0.22 2.60 9.49
CA PHE A 36 1.64 2.83 9.26
C PHE A 36 2.23 3.90 10.17
N SER A 37 3.55 3.93 10.32
CA SER A 37 4.28 4.97 11.05
C SER A 37 5.01 5.91 10.10
N ARG A 38 5.13 7.19 10.45
CA ARG A 38 5.92 8.15 9.65
C ARG A 38 7.42 8.06 9.95
N ARG A 39 7.76 7.77 11.21
CA ARG A 39 9.14 7.74 11.72
C ARG A 39 9.38 6.41 12.43
N LYS A 40 10.63 6.15 12.81
CA LYS A 40 10.95 4.99 13.64
C LYS A 40 10.20 5.13 14.97
N LEU A 41 9.32 4.18 15.27
CA LEU A 41 8.65 4.11 16.54
C LEU A 41 9.52 3.40 17.59
N PRO A 42 9.39 3.78 18.89
CA PRO A 42 9.93 3.00 20.00
C PRO A 42 9.24 1.62 20.09
N GLY A 43 9.89 0.66 20.75
CA GLY A 43 9.43 -0.74 20.84
C GLY A 43 7.93 -0.91 21.14
N PRO A 44 7.40 -0.30 22.22
CA PRO A 44 5.98 -0.43 22.57
C PRO A 44 5.02 0.10 21.50
N LEU A 45 5.38 1.17 20.80
CA LEU A 45 4.54 1.74 19.74
C LEU A 45 4.56 0.88 18.47
N ASN A 46 5.66 0.15 18.19
CA ASN A 46 5.65 -0.86 17.13
C ASN A 46 4.68 -2.01 17.46
N GLN A 47 4.67 -2.45 18.72
CA GLN A 47 3.75 -3.49 19.17
C GLN A 47 2.29 -3.01 19.04
N LEU A 48 1.99 -1.80 19.49
CA LEU A 48 0.67 -1.18 19.32
C LEU A 48 0.27 -1.10 17.86
N GLN A 49 1.18 -0.70 16.98
CA GLN A 49 0.94 -0.65 15.54
C GLN A 49 0.57 -2.03 14.96
N ASP A 50 1.28 -3.08 15.38
CA ASP A 50 0.99 -4.45 14.95
C ASP A 50 -0.34 -4.97 15.51
N ASP A 51 -0.69 -4.59 16.74
CA ASP A 51 -1.97 -4.94 17.35
C ASP A 51 -3.14 -4.22 16.66
N LEU A 52 -2.97 -2.95 16.28
CA LEU A 52 -3.94 -2.22 15.46
C LEU A 52 -4.14 -2.89 14.09
N ARG A 53 -3.07 -3.40 13.47
CA ARG A 53 -3.18 -4.16 12.22
C ARG A 53 -3.96 -5.46 12.36
N LYS A 54 -3.76 -6.18 13.48
CA LYS A 54 -4.53 -7.40 13.77
C LYS A 54 -5.99 -7.07 14.03
N LEU A 55 -6.26 -5.99 14.77
CA LEU A 55 -7.61 -5.54 15.11
C LEU A 55 -8.42 -5.18 13.86
N MET A 56 -7.79 -4.58 12.85
CA MET A 56 -8.45 -4.18 11.62
C MET A 56 -8.48 -5.26 10.51
N LEU A 57 -8.13 -6.51 10.82
CA LEU A 57 -8.29 -7.64 9.89
C LEU A 57 -9.78 -7.88 9.56
N PRO A 58 -10.10 -8.37 8.34
CA PRO A 58 -9.20 -8.82 7.26
C PRO A 58 -8.78 -7.72 6.26
N TYR A 59 -9.29 -6.49 6.40
CA TYR A 59 -9.21 -5.45 5.36
C TYR A 59 -8.01 -4.49 5.51
N THR A 60 -7.04 -4.87 6.32
CA THR A 60 -5.79 -4.14 6.55
C THR A 60 -4.58 -4.89 6.00
N ALA A 61 -3.61 -4.14 5.47
CA ALA A 61 -2.37 -4.69 4.96
C ALA A 61 -1.39 -5.09 6.09
N LEU A 62 -1.46 -6.33 6.58
CA LEU A 62 -0.50 -6.88 7.56
C LEU A 62 0.96 -6.83 7.08
N LYS A 63 1.17 -7.08 5.79
CA LYS A 63 2.52 -7.19 5.18
C LYS A 63 3.08 -5.85 4.72
N LEU A 64 2.41 -4.74 5.02
CA LEU A 64 2.89 -3.40 4.69
C LEU A 64 4.13 -3.09 5.52
N LYS A 65 5.29 -2.97 4.87
CA LYS A 65 6.54 -2.58 5.51
C LYS A 65 6.86 -1.12 5.19
N GLU A 66 6.83 -0.26 6.20
CA GLU A 66 7.31 1.11 6.05
C GLU A 66 8.83 1.15 5.90
N LYS A 67 9.30 1.95 4.95
CA LYS A 67 10.71 2.34 4.87
C LYS A 67 10.84 3.77 5.37
N ARG A 68 11.93 4.08 6.08
CA ARG A 68 12.20 5.46 6.56
C ARG A 68 12.25 6.52 5.46
N ARG A 69 12.58 6.12 4.22
CA ARG A 69 12.63 7.00 3.05
C ARG A 69 11.25 7.22 2.41
N ASN A 70 10.21 6.52 2.86
CA ASN A 70 8.87 6.68 2.30
C ASN A 70 8.24 7.97 2.84
N ASN A 71 7.95 8.88 1.93
CA ASN A 71 7.10 10.02 2.21
C ASN A 71 5.63 9.60 2.19
N LEU A 72 4.76 10.38 2.85
CA LEU A 72 3.30 10.20 2.79
C LEU A 72 2.78 10.14 1.34
N ARG A 73 3.38 10.94 0.44
CA ARG A 73 3.06 10.92 -0.99
C ARG A 73 3.26 9.53 -1.61
N ASN A 74 4.33 8.82 -1.24
CA ASN A 74 4.59 7.47 -1.76
C ASN A 74 3.56 6.47 -1.25
N ILE A 75 3.13 6.62 0.01
CA ILE A 75 2.11 5.77 0.62
C ILE A 75 0.74 6.00 -0.05
N LEU A 76 0.37 7.27 -0.29
CA LEU A 76 -0.86 7.63 -1.00
C LEU A 76 -0.90 7.07 -2.43
N VAL A 77 0.23 7.11 -3.14
CA VAL A 77 0.35 6.55 -4.50
C VAL A 77 0.10 5.04 -4.51
N VAL A 78 0.49 4.31 -3.47
CA VAL A 78 0.26 2.85 -3.31
C VAL A 78 -1.16 2.56 -2.79
N ALA A 79 -1.68 3.40 -1.92
CA ALA A 79 -3.01 3.24 -1.32
C ALA A 79 -4.13 3.38 -2.35
N ARG A 80 -3.99 4.33 -3.28
CA ARG A 80 -4.97 4.58 -4.35
C ARG A 80 -5.25 3.34 -5.21
N PRO A 81 -4.26 2.60 -5.72
CA PRO A 81 -4.52 1.38 -6.45
C PRO A 81 -5.08 0.26 -5.56
N MET A 82 -4.72 0.21 -4.28
CA MET A 82 -5.21 -0.81 -3.36
C MET A 82 -6.65 -0.60 -2.86
N GLY A 83 -7.26 0.55 -3.16
CA GLY A 83 -8.63 0.87 -2.75
C GLY A 83 -8.76 1.17 -1.26
N VAL A 84 -7.70 1.69 -0.66
CA VAL A 84 -7.69 2.13 0.74
C VAL A 84 -8.54 3.38 0.89
N THR A 85 -9.44 3.38 1.86
CA THR A 85 -10.34 4.50 2.16
C THR A 85 -9.86 5.32 3.35
N HIS A 86 -9.21 4.69 4.33
CA HIS A 86 -8.78 5.34 5.56
C HIS A 86 -7.32 5.01 5.91
N PHE A 87 -6.65 5.98 6.53
CA PHE A 87 -5.29 5.83 7.04
C PHE A 87 -5.28 6.00 8.56
N LEU A 88 -4.49 5.18 9.23
CA LEU A 88 -4.14 5.35 10.63
C LEU A 88 -2.62 5.50 10.72
N MET A 89 -2.17 6.61 11.28
CA MET A 89 -0.75 6.92 11.40
C MET A 89 -0.33 7.02 12.85
N LEU A 90 0.76 6.34 13.21
CA LEU A 90 1.45 6.46 14.52
C LEU A 90 2.76 7.27 14.39
#